data_AF-A0AAV3Q6U4-F1
#
_entry.id   AF-A0AAV3Q6U4-F1
#
_cell.length_a   1.000
_cell.length_b   1.000
_cell.length_c   1.000
_cell.angle_alpha   90.00
_cell.angle_beta   90.00
_cell.angle_gamma   90.00
#
_symmetry.space_group_name_H-M   'P 1'
#
loop_
_entity.id
_entity.type
_entity.pdbx_description
1 polymer ?
#
loop_
_entity_poly.entity_id
_entity_poly.type
_entity_poly.pdbx_seq_one_letter_code
_entity_poly.pdbx_strand_id
1 'polypeptide(L)'
;MFHQGRGSAVVAAITMLLFLIASQNEVTEAATTYRVGGGGGWTFNVAGWPKGKRFRAGDTLVFNYGASAHNVVAVNKAGYQTCKTPSGAKVYQSGTDKIKLVKGANFFICSIPGHCQSGMKIAISAV
;
A
#
# COMPACT_ATOMS: atom_id res chain seq x y z
N MET A 1 20.97 41.32 46.24
CA MET A 1 20.03 40.17 46.33
C MET A 1 19.28 39.99 45.02
N PHE A 2 19.47 38.83 44.39
CA PHE A 2 18.62 38.08 43.45
C PHE A 2 17.39 38.77 42.85
N HIS A 3 17.36 39.06 41.54
CA HIS A 3 16.11 39.19 40.75
C HIS A 3 16.30 38.91 39.23
N GLN A 4 17.18 37.97 38.83
CA GLN A 4 17.48 37.73 37.40
C GLN A 4 17.41 36.26 36.92
N GLY A 5 16.81 35.35 37.70
CA GLY A 5 16.73 33.92 37.33
C GLY A 5 15.34 33.42 36.89
N ARG A 6 14.25 34.08 37.32
CA ARG A 6 12.89 33.54 37.18
C ARG A 6 12.24 33.87 35.82
N GLY A 7 12.51 35.05 35.25
CA GLY A 7 11.95 35.46 33.96
C GLY A 7 12.50 34.66 32.78
N SER A 8 13.82 34.45 32.73
CA SER A 8 14.47 33.68 31.66
C SER A 8 14.07 32.20 31.66
N ALA A 9 13.86 31.61 32.84
CA ALA A 9 13.38 30.24 32.96
C ALA A 9 11.94 30.08 32.45
N VAL A 10 11.06 31.06 32.72
CA VAL A 10 9.68 31.05 32.24
C VAL A 10 9.62 31.24 30.72
N VAL A 11 10.43 32.13 30.16
CA VAL A 11 10.53 32.33 28.70
C VAL A 11 11.05 31.06 28.00
N ALA A 12 12.09 30.43 28.54
CA ALA A 12 12.64 29.18 28.01
C ALA A 12 11.64 28.01 28.08
N ALA A 13 10.85 27.94 29.16
CA ALA A 13 9.81 26.91 29.29
C ALA A 13 8.68 27.11 28.26
N ILE A 14 8.25 28.36 28.04
CA ILE A 14 7.21 28.68 27.05
C ILE A 14 7.70 28.37 25.63
N THR A 15 8.94 28.71 25.28
CA THR A 15 9.48 28.40 23.95
C THR A 15 9.63 26.90 23.72
N MET A 16 10.12 26.15 24.71
CA MET A 16 10.23 24.69 24.64
C MET A 16 8.86 24.02 24.45
N LEU A 17 7.83 24.51 25.15
CA LEU A 17 6.46 24.01 25.02
C LEU A 17 5.88 24.27 23.63
N LEU A 18 6.14 25.45 23.06
CA LEU A 18 5.70 25.79 21.69
C LEU A 18 6.38 24.89 20.63
N PHE A 19 7.66 24.55 20.79
CA PHE A 19 8.36 23.60 19.92
C PHE A 19 7.81 22.16 20.04
N LEU A 20 7.41 21.74 21.24
CA LEU A 20 6.80 20.43 21.48
C LEU A 20 5.38 20.30 20.91
N ILE A 21 4.62 21.40 20.84
CA ILE A 21 3.29 21.41 20.23
C ILE A 21 3.40 21.42 18.70
N ALA A 22 4.37 22.16 18.14
CA ALA A 22 4.60 22.23 16.69
C ALA A 22 5.09 20.91 16.07
N SER A 23 5.62 19.97 16.86
CA SER A 23 6.06 18.66 16.39
C SER A 23 4.95 17.61 16.29
N GLN A 24 3.72 17.92 16.74
CA GLN A 24 2.57 17.02 16.73
C GLN A 24 1.69 17.14 15.48
N ASN A 25 2.22 17.68 14.38
CA ASN A 25 1.52 17.66 13.11
C ASN A 25 1.45 16.22 12.59
N GLU A 26 0.43 15.47 12.98
CA GLU A 26 0.03 14.26 12.28
C GLU A 26 -0.44 14.66 10.89
N VAL A 27 0.45 14.53 9.91
CA VAL A 27 0.08 14.67 8.50
C VAL A 27 -0.86 13.50 8.18
N THR A 28 -2.16 13.75 8.22
CA THR A 28 -3.16 12.83 7.65
C THR A 28 -2.98 12.82 6.13
N GLU A 29 -2.08 11.98 5.63
CA GLU A 29 -1.96 11.74 4.19
C GLU A 29 -3.24 11.06 3.68
N ALA A 30 -3.84 11.66 2.65
CA ALA A 30 -4.99 11.06 1.97
C ALA A 30 -4.61 9.71 1.34
N ALA A 31 -5.51 8.74 1.39
CA ALA A 31 -5.31 7.43 0.76
C ALA A 31 -5.03 7.58 -0.74
N THR A 32 -3.91 7.03 -1.20
CA THR A 32 -3.47 7.12 -2.59
C THR A 32 -4.09 6.01 -3.43
N THR A 33 -4.38 6.29 -4.70
CA THR A 33 -4.84 5.30 -5.66
C THR A 33 -3.76 4.97 -6.69
N TYR A 34 -3.44 3.70 -6.85
CA TYR A 34 -2.44 3.20 -7.79
C TYR A 34 -3.07 2.35 -8.88
N ARG A 35 -2.80 2.69 -10.15
CA ARG A 35 -3.13 1.83 -11.29
C ARG A 35 -2.05 0.78 -11.45
N VAL A 36 -2.39 -0.48 -11.19
CA VAL A 36 -1.46 -1.62 -11.31
C VAL A 36 -0.99 -1.73 -12.75
N GLY A 37 0.33 -1.80 -12.96
CA GLY A 37 0.96 -1.82 -14.29
C GLY A 37 0.93 -0.49 -15.05
N GLY A 38 0.40 0.59 -14.47
CA GLY A 38 0.31 1.90 -15.14
C GLY A 38 -0.56 1.85 -16.40
N GLY A 39 -0.04 2.36 -17.52
CA GLY A 39 -0.75 2.35 -18.80
C GLY A 39 -0.98 0.96 -19.41
N GLY A 40 -0.14 -0.03 -19.05
CA GLY A 40 -0.29 -1.42 -19.52
C GLY A 40 -1.34 -2.23 -18.76
N GLY A 41 -1.78 -1.75 -17.59
CA GLY A 41 -2.77 -2.44 -16.77
C GLY A 41 -2.27 -3.74 -16.12
N TRP A 42 -3.22 -4.55 -15.68
CA TRP A 42 -2.95 -5.86 -15.10
C TRP A 42 -2.72 -6.88 -16.22
N THR A 43 -1.45 -7.20 -16.47
CA THR A 43 -0.99 -8.04 -17.58
C THR A 43 0.27 -8.84 -17.18
N PHE A 44 0.81 -9.64 -18.11
CA PHE A 44 2.01 -10.45 -17.90
C PHE A 44 3.24 -9.62 -17.53
N ASN A 45 4.22 -10.24 -16.86
CA ASN A 45 5.49 -9.63 -16.43
C ASN A 45 5.35 -8.34 -15.58
N VAL A 46 4.22 -8.13 -14.92
CA VAL A 46 3.95 -6.96 -14.08
C VAL A 46 4.57 -7.04 -12.67
N ALA A 47 5.22 -8.15 -12.32
CA ALA A 47 5.79 -8.39 -10.99
C ALA A 47 6.77 -7.32 -10.50
N GLY A 48 7.46 -6.62 -11.40
CA GLY A 48 8.37 -5.52 -11.07
C GLY A 48 7.68 -4.19 -10.78
N TRP A 49 6.41 -4.02 -11.15
CA TRP A 49 5.68 -2.76 -11.03
C TRP A 49 5.67 -2.14 -9.62
N PRO A 50 5.57 -2.91 -8.51
CA PRO A 50 5.63 -2.34 -7.17
C PRO A 50 6.96 -1.64 -6.82
N LYS A 51 8.07 -1.91 -7.54
CA LYS A 51 9.39 -1.37 -7.23
C LYS A 51 9.40 0.16 -7.21
N GLY A 52 10.01 0.74 -6.18
CA GLY A 52 10.15 2.19 -6.01
C GLY A 52 8.89 2.91 -5.49
N LYS A 53 7.79 2.20 -5.21
CA LYS A 53 6.56 2.78 -4.66
C LYS A 53 6.52 2.58 -3.15
N ARG A 54 5.94 3.56 -2.45
CA ARG A 54 5.69 3.49 -1.01
C ARG A 54 4.19 3.37 -0.82
N PHE A 55 3.75 2.19 -0.39
CA PHE A 55 2.34 1.91 -0.16
C PHE A 55 2.02 2.06 1.33
N ARG A 56 0.81 2.51 1.64
CA ARG A 56 0.28 2.66 2.99
C ARG A 56 -1.00 1.86 3.15
N ALA A 57 -1.30 1.44 4.38
CA ALA A 57 -2.59 0.84 4.67
C ALA A 57 -3.73 1.82 4.30
N GLY A 58 -4.76 1.34 3.61
CA GLY A 58 -5.88 2.14 3.12
C GLY A 58 -5.72 2.66 1.69
N ASP A 59 -4.52 2.65 1.12
CA ASP A 59 -4.31 2.93 -0.30
C ASP A 59 -5.12 1.96 -1.17
N THR A 60 -5.50 2.38 -2.37
CA THR A 60 -6.30 1.57 -3.30
C THR A 60 -5.50 1.16 -4.53
N LEU A 61 -5.50 -0.13 -4.84
CA LEU A 61 -5.05 -0.66 -6.12
C LEU A 61 -6.21 -0.73 -7.10
N VAL A 62 -5.99 -0.26 -8.32
CA VAL A 62 -6.93 -0.40 -9.44
C VAL A 62 -6.32 -1.37 -10.45
N PHE A 63 -6.99 -2.50 -10.64
CA PHE A 63 -6.63 -3.53 -11.60
C PHE A 63 -7.50 -3.38 -12.84
N ASN A 64 -6.91 -2.93 -13.95
CA ASN A 64 -7.60 -2.83 -15.23
C ASN A 64 -7.17 -3.97 -16.14
N TYR A 65 -8.11 -4.75 -16.66
CA TYR A 65 -7.83 -5.91 -17.52
C TYR A 65 -9.08 -6.34 -18.30
N GLY A 66 -8.89 -7.13 -19.37
CA GLY A 66 -10.01 -7.78 -20.04
C GLY A 66 -10.60 -8.89 -19.17
N ALA A 67 -11.82 -8.69 -18.66
CA ALA A 67 -12.46 -9.61 -17.71
C ALA A 67 -12.70 -11.04 -18.25
N SER A 68 -12.73 -11.21 -19.57
CA SER A 68 -12.79 -12.52 -20.22
C SER A 68 -11.45 -13.27 -20.22
N ALA A 69 -10.33 -12.56 -20.09
CA ALA A 69 -8.99 -13.13 -20.21
C ALA A 69 -8.26 -13.26 -18.88
N HIS A 70 -8.60 -12.41 -17.90
CA HIS A 70 -7.84 -12.27 -16.66
C HIS A 70 -8.78 -12.13 -15.45
N ASN A 71 -8.22 -12.35 -14.27
CA ASN A 71 -8.86 -12.08 -13.00
C ASN A 71 -7.82 -11.57 -11.99
N VAL A 72 -8.27 -11.23 -10.79
CA VAL A 72 -7.40 -10.91 -9.65
C VAL A 72 -7.81 -11.78 -8.48
N VAL A 73 -6.84 -12.43 -7.85
CA VAL A 73 -7.05 -13.23 -6.64
C VAL A 73 -6.14 -12.73 -5.55
N ALA A 74 -6.73 -12.36 -4.40
CA ALA A 74 -5.98 -12.07 -3.20
C ALA A 74 -5.54 -13.38 -2.54
N VAL A 75 -4.24 -13.56 -2.35
CA VAL A 75 -3.65 -14.80 -1.83
C VAL A 75 -2.74 -14.54 -0.63
N ASN A 76 -2.39 -15.61 0.08
CA ASN A 76 -1.32 -15.55 1.06
C ASN A 76 0.06 -15.71 0.39
N LYS A 77 1.14 -15.59 1.16
CA LYS A 77 2.52 -15.72 0.67
C LYS A 77 2.77 -17.05 -0.05
N ALA A 78 2.24 -18.16 0.49
CA ALA A 78 2.39 -19.48 -0.12
C ALA A 78 1.68 -19.58 -1.48
N GLY A 79 0.45 -19.08 -1.57
CA GLY A 79 -0.31 -19.02 -2.82
C GLY A 79 0.37 -18.13 -3.86
N TYR A 80 0.97 -17.02 -3.44
CA TYR A 80 1.79 -16.19 -4.31
C TYR A 80 3.00 -16.95 -4.85
N GLN A 81 3.80 -17.57 -3.97
CA GLN A 81 5.02 -18.30 -4.36
C GLN A 81 4.72 -19.47 -5.29
N THR A 82 3.66 -20.22 -5.00
CA THR A 82 3.29 -21.44 -5.73
C THR A 82 2.34 -21.20 -6.91
N CYS A 83 1.86 -19.96 -7.09
CA CYS A 83 0.81 -19.63 -8.06
C CYS A 83 -0.45 -20.48 -7.87
N LYS A 84 -0.83 -20.73 -6.61
CA LYS A 84 -2.04 -21.49 -6.25
C LYS A 84 -3.02 -20.60 -5.49
N THR A 85 -4.28 -20.70 -5.86
CA THR A 85 -5.38 -20.05 -5.15
C THR A 85 -5.73 -20.88 -3.89
N PRO A 86 -5.56 -20.35 -2.67
CA PRO A 86 -5.98 -21.06 -1.47
C PRO A 86 -7.51 -21.12 -1.38
N SER A 87 -8.03 -22.10 -0.63
CA SER A 87 -9.47 -22.21 -0.38
C SER A 87 -10.01 -20.95 0.29
N GLY A 88 -11.18 -20.48 -0.14
CA GLY A 88 -11.81 -19.26 0.37
C GLY A 88 -11.15 -17.95 -0.07
N ALA A 89 -10.14 -17.99 -0.96
CA ALA A 89 -9.56 -16.78 -1.52
C ALA A 89 -10.60 -15.94 -2.27
N LYS A 90 -10.52 -14.62 -2.09
CA LYS A 90 -11.40 -13.71 -2.80
C LYS A 90 -10.94 -13.55 -4.25
N VAL A 91 -11.84 -13.86 -5.17
CA VAL A 91 -11.65 -13.74 -6.62
C VAL A 91 -12.42 -12.51 -7.11
N TYR A 92 -11.78 -11.71 -7.94
CA TYR A 92 -12.33 -10.52 -8.55
C TYR A 92 -12.26 -10.65 -10.08
N GLN A 93 -13.34 -10.26 -10.76
CA GLN A 93 -13.54 -10.54 -12.19
C GLN A 93 -14.23 -9.38 -12.92
N SER A 94 -14.25 -8.16 -12.37
CA SER A 94 -14.98 -7.05 -13.02
C SER A 94 -14.24 -6.44 -14.21
N GLY A 95 -12.93 -6.66 -14.32
CA GLY A 95 -12.06 -5.97 -15.29
C GLY A 95 -11.61 -4.58 -14.85
N THR A 96 -12.14 -4.03 -13.76
CA THR A 96 -11.73 -2.74 -13.16
C THR A 96 -11.84 -2.80 -11.64
N ASP A 97 -11.20 -3.81 -11.02
CA ASP A 97 -11.34 -4.03 -9.59
C ASP A 97 -10.57 -3.00 -8.77
N LYS A 98 -11.20 -2.53 -7.69
CA LYS A 98 -10.60 -1.63 -6.71
C LYS A 98 -10.41 -2.37 -5.39
N ILE A 99 -9.16 -2.50 -4.96
CA ILE A 99 -8.81 -3.27 -3.75
C ILE A 99 -8.02 -2.36 -2.80
N LYS A 100 -8.52 -2.17 -1.58
CA LYS A 100 -7.80 -1.46 -0.53
C LYS A 100 -6.69 -2.34 0.04
N LEU A 101 -5.51 -1.77 0.23
CA LEU A 101 -4.39 -2.42 0.90
C LEU A 101 -4.61 -2.48 2.40
N VAL A 102 -4.32 -3.63 2.99
CA VAL A 102 -4.22 -3.77 4.44
C VAL A 102 -2.79 -3.52 4.88
N LYS A 103 -2.59 -3.17 6.16
CA LYS A 103 -1.25 -3.02 6.73
C LYS A 103 -0.45 -4.33 6.59
N GLY A 104 0.82 -4.23 6.21
CA GLY A 104 1.70 -5.37 6.00
C GLY A 104 1.65 -5.93 4.57
N ALA A 105 1.80 -7.24 4.46
CA ALA A 105 1.98 -7.91 3.18
C ALA A 105 0.65 -8.17 2.46
N ASN A 106 0.58 -7.77 1.19
CA ASN A 106 -0.55 -7.99 0.29
C ASN A 106 -0.04 -8.71 -0.97
N PHE A 107 -0.70 -9.79 -1.37
CA PHE A 107 -0.31 -10.58 -2.53
C PHE A 107 -1.49 -10.80 -3.47
N PHE A 108 -1.24 -10.58 -4.76
CA PHE A 108 -2.25 -10.71 -5.81
C PHE A 108 -1.69 -11.51 -6.97
N ILE A 109 -2.50 -12.39 -7.53
CA ILE A 109 -2.18 -13.20 -8.72
C ILE A 109 -3.34 -13.21 -9.70
N CYS A 110 -3.06 -13.54 -10.96
CA CYS A 110 -4.06 -14.00 -11.91
C CYS A 110 -4.08 -15.53 -11.83
N SER A 111 -5.24 -16.13 -11.56
CA SER A 111 -5.36 -17.59 -11.38
C SER A 111 -5.68 -18.35 -12.66
N ILE A 112 -5.78 -17.65 -13.80
CA ILE A 112 -5.94 -18.28 -15.11
C ILE A 112 -4.68 -19.15 -15.38
N PRO A 113 -4.83 -20.40 -15.87
CA PRO A 113 -3.71 -21.32 -16.02
C PRO A 113 -2.52 -20.71 -16.76
N GLY A 114 -1.33 -20.79 -16.14
CA GLY A 114 -0.08 -20.26 -16.70
C GLY A 114 0.16 -18.76 -16.49
N HIS A 115 -0.86 -17.96 -16.14
CA HIS A 115 -0.70 -16.50 -16.11
C HIS A 115 0.18 -16.02 -14.95
N CYS A 116 -0.04 -16.56 -13.74
CA CYS A 116 0.78 -16.23 -12.58
C CYS A 116 2.26 -16.63 -12.79
N GLN A 117 2.50 -17.80 -13.41
CA GLN A 117 3.85 -18.29 -13.74
C GLN A 117 4.54 -17.36 -14.74
N SER A 118 3.78 -16.79 -15.68
CA SER A 118 4.22 -15.76 -16.64
C SER A 118 4.30 -14.35 -16.03
N GLY A 119 4.47 -14.24 -14.71
CA GLY A 119 4.72 -12.96 -14.02
C GLY A 119 3.50 -12.08 -13.79
N MET A 120 2.27 -12.59 -14.00
CA MET A 120 1.02 -11.88 -13.69
C MET A 120 0.66 -12.00 -12.20
N LYS A 121 1.53 -11.42 -11.37
CA LYS A 121 1.51 -11.47 -9.90
C LYS A 121 2.21 -10.25 -9.34
N ILE A 122 1.77 -9.74 -8.18
CA ILE A 122 2.46 -8.67 -7.44
C ILE A 122 2.47 -8.95 -5.93
N ALA A 123 3.55 -8.53 -5.29
CA ALA A 123 3.70 -8.53 -3.84
C ALA A 123 3.95 -7.09 -3.38
N ILE A 124 3.17 -6.63 -2.41
CA ILE A 124 3.22 -5.27 -1.87
C ILE A 124 3.35 -5.34 -0.35
N SER A 125 4.19 -4.48 0.21
CA SER A 125 4.22 -4.20 1.65
C SER A 125 3.68 -2.79 1.86
N ALA A 126 2.57 -2.68 2.58
CA ALA A 126 1.98 -1.42 2.98
C ALA A 126 2.37 -1.11 4.43
N VAL A 127 2.88 0.09 4.70
CA VAL A 127 3.24 0.54 6.05
C VAL A 127 2.04 1.07 6.83
#